data_AF-A0A831LE33-F1
#
_entry.id   AF-A0A831LE33-F1
#
_cell.length_a   1.000
_cell.length_b   1.000
_cell.length_c   1.000
_cell.angle_alpha   90.00
_cell.angle_beta   90.00
_cell.angle_gamma   90.00
#
_symmetry.space_group_name_H-M   'P 1'
#
loop_
_entity.id
_entity.type
_entity.pdbx_description
1 polymer ?
#
loop_
_entity_poly.entity_id
_entity_poly.type
_entity_poly.pdbx_seq_one_letter_code
_entity_poly.pdbx_strand_id
1 'polypeptide(L)' 'PIPTNDLWIAATSLRHGLALSSFDEHFRHIDGLLLTGT' A
#
# COMPACT_ATOMS: atom_id res chain seq x y z
N PRO A 1 -3.19 -13.69 -3.70
CA PRO A 1 -3.81 -13.23 -2.43
C PRO A 1 -2.80 -12.29 -1.74
N ILE A 2 -3.25 -11.20 -1.14
CA ILE A 2 -2.34 -10.22 -0.53
C ILE A 2 -1.86 -10.77 0.83
N PRO A 3 -0.55 -10.84 1.10
CA PRO A 3 0.00 -11.20 2.40
C PRO A 3 -0.55 -10.35 3.55
N THR A 4 -0.69 -10.95 4.74
CA THR A 4 -1.24 -10.24 5.91
C THR A 4 -0.42 -8.99 6.29
N ASN A 5 0.91 -9.03 6.13
CA ASN A 5 1.77 -7.88 6.40
C ASN A 5 1.50 -6.72 5.42
N ASP A 6 1.24 -7.02 4.15
CA ASP A 6 0.96 -6.00 3.13
C ASP A 6 -0.35 -5.27 3.43
N LEU A 7 -1.37 -6.01 3.92
CA LEU A 7 -2.62 -5.39 4.40
C LEU A 7 -2.37 -4.40 5.54
N TRP A 8 -1.52 -4.74 6.52
CA TRP A 8 -1.22 -3.84 7.64
C TRP A 8 -0.43 -2.61 7.20
N ILE A 9 0.52 -2.77 6.28
CA ILE A 9 1.29 -1.66 5.70
C ILE A 9 0.36 -0.69 4.94
N ALA A 10 -0.52 -1.23 4.09
CA ALA A 10 -1.48 -0.44 3.34
C ALA A 10 -2.48 0.28 4.27
N ALA A 11 -3.04 -0.43 5.24
CA ALA A 11 -3.97 0.15 6.22
C ALA A 11 -3.35 1.29 7.03
N THR A 12 -2.06 1.16 7.38
CA THR A 12 -1.31 2.22 8.09
C THR A 12 -1.14 3.45 7.19
N SER A 13 -0.75 3.26 5.93
CA SER A 13 -0.59 4.36 4.97
C SER A 13 -1.91 5.09 4.73
N LEU A 14 -3.00 4.34 4.52
CA LEU A 14 -4.35 4.87 4.34
C LEU A 14 -4.83 5.69 5.55
N ARG A 15 -4.64 5.15 6.76
CA ARG A 15 -5.03 5.83 8.01
C ARG A 15 -4.37 7.20 8.17
N HIS A 16 -3.15 7.35 7.68
CA HIS A 16 -2.36 8.58 7.81
C HIS A 16 -2.35 9.44 6.54
N GLY A 17 -2.99 8.99 5.45
CA GLY A 17 -2.99 9.70 4.16
C GLY A 17 -1.60 9.81 3.53
N LEU A 18 -0.73 8.83 3.76
CA LEU A 18 0.65 8.82 3.26
C LEU A 18 0.76 8.03 1.96
N ALA A 19 1.66 8.47 1.06
CA ALA A 19 2.05 7.68 -0.10
C ALA A 19 3.02 6.56 0.33
N LEU A 20 2.75 5.34 -0.14
CA LEU A 20 3.59 4.17 0.08
C LEU A 20 4.61 4.02 -1.05
N SER A 21 5.89 3.94 -0.67
CA SER A 21 6.99 3.62 -1.60
C SER A 21 7.33 2.14 -1.47
N SER A 22 7.09 1.35 -2.51
CA SER A 22 7.38 -0.09 -2.53
C SER A 22 7.60 -0.58 -3.96
N PHE A 23 8.41 -1.64 -4.11
CA PHE A 23 8.54 -2.38 -5.36
C PHE A 23 7.55 -3.56 -5.46
N ASP A 24 6.86 -3.87 -4.36
CA ASP A 24 5.90 -4.95 -4.31
C ASP A 24 4.62 -4.56 -5.08
N GLU A 25 4.26 -5.39 -6.05
CA GLU A 25 3.11 -5.16 -6.92
C GLU A 25 1.76 -5.39 -6.26
N HIS A 26 1.70 -6.08 -5.12
CA HIS A 26 0.46 -6.31 -4.39
C HIS A 26 -0.24 -4.99 -4.05
N PHE A 27 0.52 -3.94 -3.74
CA PHE A 27 0.00 -2.62 -3.37
C PHE A 27 -0.70 -1.89 -4.52
N ARG A 28 -0.40 -2.23 -5.78
CA ARG A 28 -1.07 -1.64 -6.96
C ARG A 28 -2.54 -2.04 -7.07
N HIS A 29 -2.96 -3.08 -6.35
CA HIS A 29 -4.31 -3.63 -6.39
C HIS A 29 -5.16 -3.18 -5.19
N ILE A 30 -4.65 -2.26 -4.35
CA ILE A 30 -5.36 -1.77 -3.17
C ILE A 30 -5.98 -0.40 -3.50
N ASP A 31 -7.30 -0.39 -3.60
CA ASP A 31 -8.06 0.83 -3.93
C ASP A 31 -7.81 1.95 -2.91
N GLY A 32 -7.55 3.16 -3.42
CA GLY A 32 -7.33 4.36 -2.63
C GLY A 32 -5.93 4.47 -1.99
N LEU A 33 -5.07 3.47 -2.14
CA LEU A 33 -3.69 3.55 -1.65
C LEU A 33 -2.86 4.46 -2.57
N LEU A 34 -2.29 5.52 -1.99
CA LEU A 34 -1.38 6.40 -2.70
C LEU A 34 -0.02 5.72 -2.86
N LEU A 35 0.53 5.71 -4.07
CA LEU A 35 1.85 5.14 -4.37
C LEU A 35 2.80 6.23 -4.86
N THR A 36 4.09 6.09 -4.56
CA THR A 36 5.16 7.00 -5.01
C THR A 36 6.32 6.23 -5.63
N GLY A 37 7.08 6.90 -6.50
CA GLY A 37 8.25 6.32 -7.16
C GLY A 37 7.93 5.40 -8.34
N THR A 38 6.84 5.67 -9.07
CA THR A 38 6.55 5.05 -10.37
C THR A 38 7.61 5.38 -11.42
#